data_AF-A0A496ANX9-F1
#
_entry.id   AF-A0A496ANX9-F1
#
_cell.length_a   1.000
_cell.length_b   1.000
_cell.length_c   1.000
_cell.angle_alpha   90.00
_cell.angle_beta   90.00
_cell.angle_gamma   90.00
#
_symmetry.space_group_name_H-M   'P 1'
#
loop_
_entity.id
_entity.type
_entity.pdbx_description
1 polymer ?
#
loop_
_entity_poly.entity_id
_entity_poly.type
_entity_poly.pdbx_seq_one_letter_code
_entity_poly.pdbx_strand_id
1 'polypeptide(L)'
;MAQQPYINSCTDIQTFLEEYISGELDSQVESSIKYHLNTCDVCQKEYRMAQTIDTILDDLEKPTSPPEVLNEVMAYVRENQKKYGWLHKIPNFSYVSSFLRSPVLRFSTLILIIGMMLIGIHQYRRYIVLEQAKDEFYYAMSKVQIAVRKTSLGVNESFTSLNIDDAPRRALKPTIEISSSIQNTFDILHILTGSDRPEKQDSSRSRDNPIDVNNQQPGGNIQ
;
A
#
# COMPACT_ATOMS: atom_id res chain seq x y z
N MET A 1 -30.44 -5.45 19.79
CA MET A 1 -30.45 -6.64 18.92
C MET A 1 -30.18 -6.15 17.51
N ALA A 2 -28.95 -6.30 17.03
CA ALA A 2 -28.61 -5.93 15.65
C ALA A 2 -29.28 -6.96 14.73
N GLN A 3 -30.01 -6.50 13.71
CA GLN A 3 -30.54 -7.37 12.67
C GLN A 3 -29.34 -7.90 11.88
N GLN A 4 -29.06 -9.20 11.99
CA GLN A 4 -28.00 -9.82 11.21
C GLN A 4 -28.43 -9.95 9.74
N PRO A 5 -27.49 -9.78 8.79
CA PRO A 5 -27.79 -9.82 7.37
C PRO A 5 -28.23 -11.23 6.95
N TYR A 6 -29.39 -11.32 6.32
CA TYR A 6 -29.90 -12.56 5.73
C TYR A 6 -29.37 -12.68 4.30
N ILE A 7 -28.53 -13.68 4.05
CA ILE A 7 -27.90 -13.92 2.75
C ILE A 7 -28.84 -14.78 1.90
N ASN A 8 -29.33 -14.23 0.79
CA ASN A 8 -30.20 -14.96 -0.14
C ASN A 8 -29.85 -14.75 -1.62
N SER A 9 -28.99 -13.80 -1.95
CA SER A 9 -28.57 -13.56 -3.33
C SER A 9 -27.25 -14.26 -3.65
N CYS A 10 -27.08 -14.67 -4.91
CA CYS A 10 -25.83 -15.28 -5.38
C CYS A 10 -24.62 -14.32 -5.20
N THR A 11 -24.85 -13.02 -5.36
CA THR A 11 -23.81 -11.99 -5.18
C THR A 11 -23.30 -11.93 -3.75
N ASP A 12 -24.22 -12.05 -2.78
CA ASP A 12 -23.83 -12.09 -1.37
C ASP A 12 -23.01 -13.36 -1.10
N ILE A 13 -23.45 -14.51 -1.62
CA ILE A 13 -22.72 -15.78 -1.46
C ILE A 13 -21.29 -15.67 -2.01
N GLN A 14 -21.10 -15.06 -3.18
CA GLN A 14 -19.76 -14.85 -3.75
C GLN A 14 -18.86 -14.00 -2.86
N THR A 15 -19.44 -13.04 -2.13
CA THR A 15 -18.69 -12.18 -1.20
C THR A 15 -18.26 -12.92 0.05
N PHE A 16 -19.06 -13.90 0.52
CA PHE A 16 -18.81 -14.65 1.75
C PHE A 16 -18.24 -16.07 1.53
N LEU A 17 -17.90 -16.42 0.29
CA LEU A 17 -17.51 -17.78 -0.07
C LEU A 17 -16.13 -18.14 0.49
N GLU A 18 -15.21 -17.18 0.53
CA GLU A 18 -13.87 -17.35 1.08
C GLU A 18 -13.92 -17.59 2.59
N GLU A 19 -14.67 -16.76 3.33
CA GLU A 19 -14.85 -16.91 4.78
C GLU A 19 -15.62 -18.19 5.13
N TYR A 20 -16.52 -18.65 4.25
CA TYR A 20 -17.21 -19.93 4.40
C TYR A 20 -16.24 -21.11 4.27
N ILE A 21 -15.31 -21.07 3.31
CA ILE A 21 -14.29 -22.12 3.11
C ILE A 21 -13.30 -22.14 4.27
N SER A 22 -12.88 -20.98 4.77
CA SER A 22 -11.97 -20.88 5.93
C SER A 22 -12.63 -21.22 7.28
N GLY A 23 -13.96 -21.31 7.33
CA GLY A 23 -14.71 -21.60 8.55
C GLY A 23 -14.76 -20.43 9.54
N GLU A 24 -14.62 -19.19 9.05
CA GLU A 24 -14.56 -17.97 9.87
C GLU A 24 -15.93 -17.30 10.09
N LEU A 25 -16.99 -17.86 9.51
CA LEU A 25 -18.35 -17.30 9.61
C LEU A 25 -19.07 -17.66 10.91
N ASP A 26 -19.99 -16.79 11.33
CA ASP A 26 -20.94 -17.10 12.39
C ASP A 26 -21.89 -18.23 11.98
N SER A 27 -22.25 -19.08 12.94
CA SER A 27 -23.11 -20.26 12.72
C SER A 27 -24.43 -19.97 12.00
N GLN A 28 -25.02 -18.78 12.20
CA GLN A 28 -26.25 -18.39 11.53
C GLN A 28 -25.99 -18.12 10.04
N VAL A 29 -24.95 -17.35 9.72
CA VAL A 29 -24.55 -17.01 8.35
C VAL A 29 -24.14 -18.27 7.60
N GLU A 30 -23.34 -19.12 8.24
CA GLU A 30 -22.92 -20.43 7.72
C GLU A 30 -24.13 -21.28 7.31
N SER A 31 -25.18 -21.34 8.14
CA SER A 31 -26.39 -22.09 7.85
C SER A 31 -27.17 -21.56 6.63
N SER A 32 -27.23 -20.23 6.47
CA SER A 32 -27.88 -19.59 5.32
C SER A 32 -27.11 -19.85 4.02
N ILE A 33 -25.77 -19.74 4.04
CA ILE A 33 -24.92 -20.04 2.89
C ILE A 33 -25.06 -21.52 2.52
N LYS A 34 -24.98 -22.43 3.49
CA LYS A 34 -25.15 -23.87 3.27
C LYS A 34 -26.50 -24.19 2.65
N TYR A 35 -27.57 -23.55 3.10
CA TYR A 35 -28.88 -23.69 2.48
C TYR A 35 -28.86 -23.22 1.02
N HIS A 36 -28.31 -22.04 0.73
CA HIS A 36 -28.22 -21.53 -0.63
C HIS A 36 -27.40 -22.45 -1.55
N LEU A 37 -26.22 -22.90 -1.12
CA LEU A 37 -25.36 -23.84 -1.86
C LEU A 37 -26.03 -25.18 -2.17
N ASN A 38 -27.00 -25.61 -1.36
CA ASN A 38 -27.80 -26.81 -1.62
C ASN A 38 -28.94 -26.59 -2.61
N THR A 39 -29.35 -25.34 -2.84
CA THR A 39 -30.49 -24.99 -3.70
C THR A 39 -30.09 -24.32 -5.02
N CYS A 40 -28.87 -23.79 -5.12
CA CYS A 40 -28.38 -23.04 -6.26
C CYS A 40 -27.19 -23.75 -6.92
N ASP A 41 -27.43 -24.37 -8.09
CA ASP A 41 -26.42 -25.11 -8.85
C ASP A 41 -25.23 -24.23 -9.29
N VAL A 42 -25.47 -22.93 -9.53
CA VAL A 42 -24.42 -21.97 -9.94
C VAL A 42 -23.44 -21.75 -8.79
N CYS A 43 -23.94 -21.37 -7.61
CA CYS A 43 -23.10 -21.17 -6.43
C CYS A 43 -22.44 -22.47 -5.97
N GLN A 44 -23.11 -23.63 -6.14
CA GLN A 44 -22.49 -24.92 -5.83
C GLN A 44 -21.27 -25.23 -6.71
N LYS A 45 -21.33 -24.88 -8.01
CA LYS A 45 -20.18 -25.05 -8.91
C LYS A 45 -19.03 -24.12 -8.54
N GLU A 46 -19.33 -22.87 -8.22
CA GLU A 46 -18.33 -21.89 -7.76
C GLU A 46 -17.66 -22.36 -6.47
N TYR A 47 -18.44 -22.84 -5.49
CA TYR A 47 -17.93 -23.42 -4.25
C TYR A 47 -16.98 -24.60 -4.51
N ARG A 48 -17.36 -25.55 -5.38
CA ARG A 48 -16.49 -26.69 -5.72
C ARG A 48 -15.19 -26.25 -6.41
N MET A 49 -15.27 -25.24 -7.26
CA MET A 49 -14.10 -24.67 -7.92
C MET A 49 -13.16 -24.02 -6.90
N ALA A 50 -13.70 -23.19 -6.00
CA ALA A 50 -12.94 -22.55 -4.94
C ALA A 50 -12.30 -23.60 -3.99
N GLN A 51 -13.05 -24.63 -3.60
CA GLN A 51 -12.52 -25.74 -2.80
C GLN A 51 -11.40 -26.49 -3.51
N THR A 52 -11.50 -26.70 -4.83
CA THR A 52 -10.43 -27.35 -5.61
C THR A 52 -9.16 -26.49 -5.65
N ILE A 53 -9.30 -25.17 -5.75
CA ILE A 53 -8.16 -24.25 -5.71
C ILE A 53 -7.52 -24.30 -4.32
N ASP A 54 -8.32 -24.25 -3.26
CA ASP A 54 -7.86 -24.33 -1.87
C ASP A 54 -7.07 -25.62 -1.60
N THR A 55 -7.58 -26.78 -2.05
CA THR A 55 -6.85 -28.05 -1.89
C THR A 55 -5.54 -28.08 -2.68
N ILE A 56 -5.51 -27.51 -3.90
CA ILE A 56 -4.27 -27.41 -4.69
C ILE A 56 -3.26 -26.51 -3.98
N LEU A 57 -3.71 -25.41 -3.38
CA LEU A 57 -2.85 -24.48 -2.65
C LEU A 57 -2.29 -25.10 -1.38
N ASP A 58 -3.08 -25.89 -0.67
CA ASP A 58 -2.64 -26.62 0.52
C ASP A 58 -1.66 -27.75 0.22
N ASP A 59 -1.78 -28.38 -0.96
CA ASP A 59 -0.86 -29.42 -1.44
C ASP A 59 0.50 -28.87 -1.91
N LEU A 60 0.61 -27.55 -2.14
CA LEU A 60 1.89 -26.94 -2.48
C LEU A 60 2.86 -27.10 -1.30
N GLU A 61 4.07 -27.57 -1.60
CA GLU A 61 5.13 -27.70 -0.61
C GLU A 61 5.41 -26.33 0.03
N LYS A 62 5.00 -26.18 1.29
CA LYS A 62 5.18 -24.93 2.03
C LYS A 62 6.68 -24.66 2.09
N PRO A 63 7.17 -23.56 1.51
CA PRO A 63 8.60 -23.29 1.50
C PRO A 63 9.08 -23.24 2.95
N THR A 64 10.08 -24.07 3.27
CA THR A 64 10.69 -24.03 4.59
C THR A 64 11.38 -22.68 4.71
N SER A 65 10.87 -21.81 5.58
CA SER A 65 11.44 -20.48 5.75
C SER A 65 12.89 -20.62 6.22
N PRO A 66 13.84 -19.84 5.65
CA PRO A 66 15.20 -19.83 6.14
C PRO A 66 15.20 -19.47 7.63
N PRO A 67 15.87 -20.25 8.50
CA PRO A 67 15.82 -20.04 9.94
C PRO A 67 16.34 -18.66 10.35
N GLU A 68 17.23 -18.07 9.55
CA GLU A 68 17.76 -16.73 9.74
C GLU A 68 16.67 -15.65 9.70
N VAL A 69 15.81 -15.66 8.66
CA VAL A 69 14.72 -14.69 8.50
C VAL A 69 13.69 -14.84 9.62
N LEU A 70 13.35 -16.09 9.97
CA LEU A 70 12.39 -16.35 11.05
C LEU A 70 12.91 -15.82 12.40
N ASN A 71 14.20 -16.01 12.69
CA ASN A 71 14.82 -15.50 13.90
C ASN A 71 14.87 -13.97 13.93
N GLU A 72 15.20 -13.33 12.80
CA GLU A 72 15.21 -11.87 12.68
C GLU A 72 13.82 -11.27 12.89
N VAL A 73 12.79 -11.83 12.24
CA VAL A 73 11.40 -11.40 12.41
C VAL A 73 10.94 -11.61 13.86
N MET A 74 11.23 -12.76 14.47
CA MET A 74 10.89 -13.01 15.88
C MET A 74 11.62 -12.06 16.84
N ALA A 75 12.88 -11.71 16.57
CA ALA A 75 13.63 -10.73 17.34
C ALA A 75 12.99 -9.34 17.25
N TYR A 76 12.67 -8.90 16.03
CA TYR A 76 12.00 -7.62 15.77
C TYR A 76 10.63 -7.54 16.45
N VAL A 77 9.81 -8.58 16.34
CA VAL A 77 8.50 -8.65 17.00
C VAL A 77 8.66 -8.57 18.51
N ARG A 78 9.58 -9.33 19.11
CA ARG A 78 9.82 -9.31 20.56
C ARG A 78 10.30 -7.95 21.07
N GLU A 79 11.13 -7.26 20.30
CA GLU A 79 11.61 -5.91 20.63
C GLU A 79 10.48 -4.88 20.54
N ASN A 80 9.62 -4.96 19.52
CA ASN A 80 8.55 -3.98 19.29
C ASN A 80 7.24 -4.30 20.03
N GLN A 81 7.00 -5.55 20.44
CA GLN A 81 5.80 -5.94 21.19
C GLN A 81 5.70 -5.21 22.55
N LYS A 82 6.85 -4.83 23.14
CA LYS A 82 6.90 -4.07 24.39
C LYS A 82 6.39 -2.63 24.26
N LYS A 83 6.31 -2.05 23.06
CA LYS A 83 5.85 -0.67 22.86
C LYS A 83 4.34 -0.50 23.09
N TYR A 84 3.54 -1.55 22.91
CA TYR A 84 2.11 -1.53 23.24
C TYR A 84 1.82 -1.84 24.72
N GLY A 85 2.87 -2.14 25.51
CA GLY A 85 2.79 -2.33 26.94
C GLY A 85 2.42 -1.07 27.74
N TRP A 86 2.17 0.09 27.14
CA TRP A 86 1.68 1.26 27.89
C TRP A 86 0.20 1.14 28.29
N LEU A 87 -0.59 0.29 27.61
CA LEU A 87 -2.02 0.14 27.90
C LEU A 87 -2.31 -0.55 29.25
N HIS A 88 -1.37 -1.34 29.80
CA HIS A 88 -1.54 -1.90 31.16
C HIS A 88 -1.31 -0.85 32.26
N LYS A 89 -0.70 0.30 31.92
CA LYS A 89 -0.50 1.42 32.85
C LYS A 89 -1.65 2.41 32.86
N ILE A 90 -2.73 2.15 32.13
CA ILE A 90 -3.95 2.95 32.28
C ILE A 90 -4.46 2.68 33.71
N PRO A 91 -4.38 3.65 34.63
CA PRO A 91 -4.81 3.43 36.00
C PRO A 91 -6.27 3.01 35.99
N ASN A 92 -6.61 1.98 36.78
CA ASN A 92 -7.97 1.46 36.92
C ASN A 92 -8.97 2.63 36.94
N PHE A 93 -9.84 2.66 35.93
CA PHE A 93 -10.81 3.73 35.63
C PHE A 93 -11.78 4.06 36.78
N SER A 94 -11.73 3.27 37.86
CA SER A 94 -12.40 3.50 39.14
C SER A 94 -12.21 4.92 39.70
N TYR A 95 -11.01 5.51 39.61
CA TYR A 95 -10.77 6.86 40.16
C TYR A 95 -11.42 7.99 39.34
N VAL A 96 -11.69 7.77 38.06
CA VAL A 96 -12.32 8.76 37.18
C VAL A 96 -13.79 9.00 37.58
N SER A 97 -14.48 7.95 38.06
CA SER A 97 -15.89 8.05 38.48
C SER A 97 -16.16 9.06 39.60
N SER A 98 -15.20 9.25 40.53
CA SER A 98 -15.35 10.16 41.66
C SER A 98 -15.10 11.63 41.28
N PHE A 99 -14.33 11.87 40.20
CA PHE A 99 -13.96 13.21 39.75
C PHE A 99 -15.07 13.88 38.89
N LEU A 100 -16.08 13.13 38.43
CA LEU A 100 -17.21 13.62 37.62
C LEU A 100 -18.34 14.30 38.43
N ARG A 101 -18.13 14.61 39.72
CA ARG A 101 -19.16 15.23 40.56
C ARG A 101 -19.35 16.73 40.31
N SER A 102 -18.33 17.43 39.79
CA SER A 102 -18.43 18.86 39.48
C SER A 102 -18.95 19.10 38.05
N PRO A 103 -19.96 19.97 37.84
CA PRO A 103 -20.57 20.19 36.53
C PRO A 103 -19.59 20.79 35.50
N VAL A 104 -18.62 21.61 35.93
CA VAL A 104 -17.59 22.21 35.06
C VAL A 104 -16.68 21.15 34.44
N LEU A 105 -16.34 20.09 35.19
CA LEU A 105 -15.48 19.01 34.70
C LEU A 105 -16.17 18.15 33.63
N ARG A 106 -17.51 18.02 33.69
CA ARG A 106 -18.28 17.24 32.70
C ARG A 106 -18.18 17.85 31.31
N PHE A 107 -18.30 19.18 31.19
CA PHE A 107 -18.17 19.85 29.90
C PHE A 107 -16.77 19.69 29.29
N SER A 108 -15.72 19.81 30.11
CA SER A 108 -14.34 19.60 29.67
C SER A 108 -14.11 18.19 29.12
N THR A 109 -14.61 17.16 29.80
CA THR A 109 -14.49 15.77 29.33
C THR A 109 -15.22 15.51 28.02
N LEU A 110 -16.42 16.09 27.84
CA LEU A 110 -17.17 15.94 26.59
C LEU A 110 -16.44 16.58 25.41
N ILE A 111 -15.83 17.76 25.61
CA ILE A 111 -15.03 18.43 24.57
C ILE A 111 -13.84 17.56 24.16
N LEU A 112 -13.15 16.93 25.10
CA LEU A 112 -12.03 16.02 24.80
C LEU A 112 -12.47 14.78 24.02
N ILE A 113 -13.59 14.15 24.41
CA ILE A 113 -14.13 12.97 23.73
C ILE A 113 -14.54 13.33 22.30
N ILE A 114 -15.23 14.45 22.11
CA ILE A 114 -15.62 14.96 20.78
C ILE A 114 -14.36 15.24 19.95
N GLY A 115 -13.35 15.87 20.54
CA GLY A 115 -12.06 16.13 19.87
C GLY A 115 -11.37 14.84 19.40
N MET A 116 -11.29 13.82 20.27
CA MET A 116 -10.73 12.52 19.90
C MET A 116 -11.55 11.82 18.80
N MET A 117 -12.89 11.91 18.86
CA MET A 117 -13.77 11.36 17.84
C MET A 117 -13.54 12.04 16.47
N LEU A 118 -13.44 13.37 16.44
CA LEU A 118 -13.17 14.14 15.22
C LEU A 118 -11.79 13.81 14.63
N ILE A 119 -10.75 13.68 15.46
CA ILE A 119 -9.42 13.24 15.04
C ILE A 119 -9.49 11.82 14.46
N GLY A 120 -10.19 10.91 15.13
CA GLY A 120 -10.41 9.54 14.64
C GLY A 120 -11.09 9.51 13.26
N ILE A 121 -12.16 10.29 13.08
CA ILE A 121 -12.84 10.42 11.79
C ILE A 121 -11.91 10.97 10.71
N HIS A 122 -11.08 11.96 11.05
CA HIS A 122 -10.12 12.54 10.10
C HIS A 122 -9.04 11.53 9.67
N GLN A 123 -8.52 10.75 10.62
CA GLN A 123 -7.56 9.68 10.32
C GLN A 123 -8.21 8.57 9.48
N TYR A 124 -9.45 8.20 9.80
CA TYR A 124 -10.20 7.21 9.03
C TYR A 124 -10.43 7.65 7.58
N ARG A 125 -10.78 8.93 7.37
CA ARG A 125 -10.89 9.49 6.01
C ARG A 125 -9.55 9.41 5.25
N ARG A 126 -8.43 9.72 5.91
CA ARG A 126 -7.09 9.59 5.29
C ARG A 126 -6.77 8.14 4.93
N TYR A 127 -7.13 7.20 5.79
CA TYR A 127 -6.95 5.77 5.53
C TYR A 127 -7.72 5.30 4.28
N ILE A 128 -9.00 5.68 4.15
CA ILE A 128 -9.80 5.32 2.97
C ILE A 128 -9.19 5.86 1.67
N VAL A 129 -8.73 7.12 1.66
CA VAL A 129 -8.09 7.71 0.47
C VAL A 129 -6.81 6.96 0.09
N LEU A 130 -6.05 6.49 1.08
CA LEU A 130 -4.84 5.71 0.86
C LEU A 130 -5.17 4.34 0.21
N GLU A 131 -6.21 3.66 0.69
CA GLU A 131 -6.60 2.36 0.13
C GLU A 131 -7.08 2.50 -1.32
N GLN A 132 -7.86 3.54 -1.63
CA GLN A 132 -8.28 3.80 -3.01
C GLN A 132 -7.09 4.10 -3.93
N ALA A 133 -6.11 4.89 -3.46
CA ALA A 133 -4.90 5.19 -4.23
C ALA A 133 -4.06 3.92 -4.50
N LYS A 134 -4.06 2.97 -3.57
CA LYS A 134 -3.39 1.67 -3.70
C LYS A 134 -4.05 0.83 -4.80
N ASP A 135 -5.38 0.76 -4.83
CA ASP A 135 -6.10 0.02 -5.87
C ASP A 135 -5.90 0.63 -7.27
N GLU A 136 -5.96 1.96 -7.37
CA GLU A 136 -5.67 2.67 -8.63
C GLU A 136 -4.23 2.43 -9.10
N PHE A 137 -3.28 2.42 -8.17
CA PHE A 137 -1.88 2.10 -8.45
C PHE A 137 -1.71 0.65 -8.92
N TYR A 138 -2.31 -0.34 -8.25
CA TYR A 138 -2.26 -1.74 -8.67
C TYR A 138 -2.86 -1.94 -10.07
N TYR A 139 -3.98 -1.28 -10.35
CA TYR A 139 -4.60 -1.31 -11.67
C TYR A 139 -3.71 -0.69 -12.75
N ALA A 140 -3.10 0.46 -12.48
CA ALA A 140 -2.16 1.10 -13.40
C ALA A 140 -0.92 0.22 -13.65
N MET A 141 -0.38 -0.39 -12.60
CA MET A 141 0.82 -1.22 -12.69
C MET A 141 0.57 -2.51 -13.48
N SER A 142 -0.60 -3.13 -13.30
CA SER A 142 -1.06 -4.26 -14.10
C SER A 142 -1.13 -3.90 -15.59
N LYS A 143 -1.67 -2.73 -15.96
CA LYS A 143 -1.69 -2.26 -17.35
C LYS A 143 -0.29 -2.06 -17.93
N VAL A 144 0.63 -1.49 -17.16
CA VAL A 144 2.02 -1.32 -17.59
C VAL A 144 2.69 -2.67 -17.79
N GLN A 145 2.50 -3.65 -16.91
CA GLN A 145 3.04 -5.00 -17.10
C GLN A 145 2.49 -5.65 -18.37
N ILE A 146 1.21 -5.49 -18.68
CA ILE A 146 0.62 -6.00 -19.92
C ILE A 146 1.21 -5.30 -21.14
N ALA A 147 1.39 -3.98 -21.09
CA ALA A 147 2.00 -3.21 -22.17
C ALA A 147 3.47 -3.61 -22.38
N VAL A 148 4.26 -3.70 -21.30
CA VAL A 148 5.64 -4.16 -21.33
C VAL A 148 5.73 -5.57 -21.88
N ARG A 149 4.86 -6.51 -21.47
CA ARG A 149 4.86 -7.88 -22.01
C ARG A 149 4.51 -7.94 -23.50
N LYS A 150 3.64 -7.03 -23.97
CA LYS A 150 3.27 -6.90 -25.39
C LYS A 150 4.38 -6.25 -26.22
N THR A 151 5.10 -5.27 -25.68
CA THR A 151 6.18 -4.58 -26.40
C THR A 151 7.53 -5.30 -26.25
N SER A 152 7.78 -6.01 -25.15
CA SER A 152 9.00 -6.79 -24.92
C SER A 152 9.16 -7.96 -25.90
N LEU A 153 8.11 -8.30 -26.64
CA LEU A 153 8.17 -9.25 -27.76
C LEU A 153 8.69 -8.63 -29.08
N GLY A 154 8.91 -7.31 -29.14
CA GLY A 154 9.48 -6.61 -30.31
C GLY A 154 10.66 -5.67 -30.00
N VAL A 155 11.13 -5.62 -28.75
CA VAL A 155 12.09 -4.64 -28.24
C VAL A 155 13.53 -5.20 -28.13
N ASN A 156 13.81 -6.42 -28.61
CA ASN A 156 15.15 -7.00 -28.51
C ASN A 156 16.15 -6.50 -29.58
N GLU A 157 15.75 -5.71 -30.58
CA GLU A 157 16.68 -5.29 -31.65
C GLU A 157 16.78 -3.78 -31.93
N SER A 158 15.95 -2.91 -31.33
CA SER A 158 15.87 -1.49 -31.75
C SER A 158 16.23 -0.43 -30.71
N PHE A 159 16.58 -0.78 -29.48
CA PHE A 159 16.80 0.21 -28.40
C PHE A 159 18.22 0.79 -28.30
N THR A 160 19.15 0.34 -29.14
CA THR A 160 20.52 0.90 -29.18
C THR A 160 20.64 2.21 -29.97
N SER A 161 19.57 2.75 -30.56
CA SER A 161 19.67 3.94 -31.42
C SER A 161 18.72 5.11 -31.11
N LEU A 162 17.89 5.03 -30.08
CA LEU A 162 17.01 6.15 -29.72
C LEU A 162 17.68 7.08 -28.70
N ASN A 163 18.24 8.18 -29.22
CA ASN A 163 18.80 9.28 -28.46
C ASN A 163 17.65 10.01 -27.71
N ILE A 164 17.62 9.89 -26.38
CA ILE A 164 16.60 10.46 -25.50
C ILE A 164 17.00 11.90 -25.16
N ASP A 165 16.72 12.86 -26.03
CA ASP A 165 16.91 14.29 -25.71
C ASP A 165 15.62 15.12 -25.72
N ASP A 166 14.49 14.65 -26.26
CA ASP A 166 13.30 15.51 -26.44
C ASP A 166 11.96 14.90 -25.98
N ALA A 167 11.86 14.52 -24.70
CA ALA A 167 10.56 14.31 -24.06
C ALA A 167 10.10 15.58 -23.32
N PRO A 168 8.86 16.08 -23.53
CA PRO A 168 8.42 17.38 -23.04
C PRO A 168 8.27 17.39 -21.51
N ARG A 169 9.18 18.12 -20.84
CA ARG A 169 9.23 18.39 -19.39
C ARG A 169 7.97 19.00 -18.75
N ARG A 170 6.87 19.19 -19.48
CA ARG A 170 5.68 19.91 -19.00
C ARG A 170 4.62 19.04 -18.31
N ALA A 171 4.68 17.70 -18.43
CA ALA A 171 3.74 16.81 -17.76
C ALA A 171 4.19 16.31 -16.37
N LEU A 172 5.43 16.60 -15.94
CA LEU A 172 6.03 16.09 -14.69
C LEU A 172 6.21 17.15 -13.59
N LYS A 173 5.45 18.25 -13.61
CA LYS A 173 5.61 19.28 -12.57
C LYS A 173 5.12 18.88 -11.16
N PRO A 174 4.09 18.03 -10.96
CA PRO A 174 3.73 17.57 -9.62
C PRO A 174 4.56 16.36 -9.14
N THR A 175 5.38 15.73 -9.99
CA THR A 175 6.18 14.55 -9.65
C THR A 175 7.55 14.88 -9.06
N ILE A 176 7.97 16.15 -9.06
CA ILE A 176 9.29 16.56 -8.55
C ILE A 176 9.36 16.47 -7.01
N GLU A 177 8.26 16.71 -6.30
CA GLU A 177 8.22 16.52 -4.83
C GLU A 177 8.17 15.05 -4.43
N ILE A 178 7.56 14.20 -5.26
CA ILE A 178 7.52 12.74 -5.02
C ILE A 178 8.89 12.12 -5.35
N SER A 179 9.57 12.62 -6.39
CA SER A 179 10.91 12.17 -6.79
C SER A 179 11.93 12.33 -5.68
N SER A 180 11.93 13.42 -4.90
CA SER A 180 12.91 13.60 -3.82
C SER A 180 12.71 12.62 -2.66
N SER A 181 11.46 12.26 -2.33
CA SER A 181 11.17 11.22 -1.34
C SER A 181 11.53 9.82 -1.85
N ILE A 182 11.27 9.53 -3.14
CA ILE A 182 11.64 8.24 -3.74
C ILE A 182 13.18 8.11 -3.81
N GLN A 183 13.90 9.17 -4.17
CA GLN A 183 15.37 9.18 -4.19
C GLN A 183 15.96 8.90 -2.80
N ASN A 184 15.44 9.56 -1.75
CA ASN A 184 15.88 9.29 -0.38
C ASN A 184 15.60 7.85 0.06
N THR A 185 14.48 7.27 -0.37
CA THR A 185 14.14 5.88 -0.03
C THR A 185 15.07 4.90 -0.74
N PHE A 186 15.43 5.18 -1.99
CA PHE A 186 16.41 4.39 -2.74
C PHE A 186 17.83 4.52 -2.17
N ASP A 187 18.26 5.70 -1.75
CA ASP A 187 19.56 5.89 -1.11
C ASP A 187 19.65 5.12 0.22
N ILE A 188 18.57 5.10 1.02
CA ILE A 188 18.51 4.29 2.25
C ILE A 188 18.55 2.80 1.92
N LEU A 189 17.83 2.35 0.88
CA LEU A 189 17.91 0.96 0.43
C LEU A 189 19.31 0.58 -0.03
N HIS A 190 20.01 1.48 -0.72
CA HIS A 190 21.38 1.25 -1.20
C HIS A 190 22.39 1.17 -0.04
N ILE A 191 22.17 1.95 1.02
CA ILE A 191 22.95 1.89 2.27
C ILE A 191 22.69 0.56 3.02
N LEU A 192 21.44 0.10 3.06
CA LEU A 192 21.06 -1.13 3.77
C LEU A 192 21.45 -2.41 3.01
N THR A 193 21.55 -2.36 1.69
CA THR A 193 21.89 -3.52 0.85
C THR A 193 23.39 -3.72 0.65
N GLY A 194 24.25 -2.86 1.23
CA GLY A 194 25.70 -3.07 1.23
C GLY A 194 26.33 -3.08 -0.17
N SER A 195 25.67 -2.47 -1.16
CA SER A 195 26.22 -2.36 -2.51
C SER A 195 27.30 -1.28 -2.51
N ASP A 196 28.55 -1.71 -2.68
CA ASP A 196 29.74 -0.88 -2.70
C ASP A 196 29.54 0.35 -3.60
N ARG A 197 29.73 1.52 -2.98
CA ARG A 197 29.57 2.84 -3.57
C ARG A 197 30.38 2.92 -4.87
N PRO A 198 29.83 3.35 -6.03
CA PRO A 198 30.66 3.65 -7.18
C PRO A 198 31.62 4.77 -6.79
N GLU A 199 32.90 4.44 -6.88
CA GLU A 199 34.04 5.28 -6.57
C GLU A 199 33.87 6.62 -7.30
N LYS A 200 33.73 7.68 -6.50
CA LYS A 200 33.54 9.05 -6.98
C LYS A 200 34.83 9.44 -7.69
N GLN A 201 34.82 9.33 -9.02
CA GLN A 201 35.96 9.72 -9.85
C GLN A 201 36.15 11.24 -9.71
N ASP A 202 37.13 11.64 -8.90
CA ASP A 202 37.57 13.02 -8.75
C ASP A 202 38.17 13.50 -10.08
N SER A 203 37.33 14.10 -10.93
CA SER A 203 37.79 14.81 -12.12
C SER A 203 38.38 16.16 -11.72
N SER A 204 39.60 16.11 -11.21
CA SER A 204 40.53 17.23 -11.22
C SER A 204 40.96 17.47 -12.67
N ARG A 205 40.31 18.38 -13.41
CA ARG A 205 40.85 18.82 -14.70
C ARG A 205 40.54 20.28 -15.03
N SER A 206 41.59 21.06 -14.85
CA SER A 206 42.04 22.16 -15.70
C SER A 206 41.05 23.28 -16.01
N ARG A 207 41.27 24.40 -15.29
CA ARG A 207 41.39 25.70 -15.94
C ARG A 207 42.25 25.53 -17.20
N ASP A 208 41.74 25.96 -18.35
CA ASP A 208 42.41 26.95 -19.19
C ASP A 208 41.55 27.37 -20.39
N ASN A 209 41.59 28.69 -20.58
CA ASN A 209 41.39 29.48 -21.77
C ASN A 209 40.00 30.01 -22.21
N PRO A 210 39.94 31.34 -22.49
CA PRO A 210 38.79 32.01 -23.07
C PRO A 210 38.86 31.94 -24.61
N ILE A 211 37.70 31.83 -25.25
CA ILE A 211 37.57 32.18 -26.67
C ILE A 211 36.44 33.20 -26.77
N ASP A 212 36.85 34.43 -27.01
CA ASP A 212 36.03 35.46 -27.65
C ASP A 212 35.49 34.93 -28.98
N VAL A 213 34.16 34.89 -29.12
CA VAL A 213 33.52 34.98 -30.44
C VAL A 213 32.44 36.04 -30.39
N ASN A 214 32.89 37.23 -30.79
CA ASN A 214 32.12 38.28 -31.41
C ASN A 214 31.17 37.71 -32.48
N ASN A 215 29.87 38.00 -32.39
CA ASN A 215 29.03 38.03 -33.58
C ASN A 215 27.91 39.07 -33.45
N GLN A 216 28.20 40.25 -34.00
CA GLN A 216 27.24 41.28 -34.37
C GLN A 216 26.38 40.79 -35.54
N GLN A 217 25.06 40.80 -35.37
CA GLN A 217 24.14 41.14 -36.47
C GLN A 217 22.76 41.56 -35.95
N PRO A 218 22.39 42.84 -36.03
CA PRO A 218 21.00 43.27 -36.03
C PRO A 218 20.64 43.76 -37.44
N GLY A 219 19.75 43.04 -38.13
CA GLY A 219 19.20 43.46 -39.41
C GLY A 219 17.91 42.72 -39.69
N GLY A 220 16.77 43.41 -39.62
CA GLY A 220 15.46 42.83 -39.93
C GLY A 220 14.31 43.70 -39.49
N ASN A 221 14.16 44.86 -40.15
CA ASN A 221 13.02 45.76 -40.04
C ASN A 221 11.86 45.17 -40.86
N ILE A 222 10.71 44.88 -40.23
CA ILE A 222 9.43 44.67 -40.92
C ILE A 222 8.33 45.27 -40.06
N GLN A 223 7.94 46.51 -40.35
CA GLN A 223 6.56 47.01 -40.43
C GLN A 223 6.56 48.47 -40.90
#